data_AF-A0A2V6TI98-F1
#
_entry.id   AF-A0A2V6TI98-F1
#
_cell.length_a   1.000
_cell.length_b   1.000
_cell.length_c   1.000
_cell.angle_alpha   90.00
_cell.angle_beta   90.00
_cell.angle_gamma   90.00
#
_symmetry.space_group_name_H-M   'P 1'
#
loop_
_entity.id
_entity.type
_entity.pdbx_description
1 polymer ?
#
loop_
_entity_poly.entity_id
_entity_poly.type
_entity_poly.pdbx_seq_one_letter_code
_entity_poly.pdbx_strand_id
1 'polypeptide(L)'
;PILVFERVAGYDIPIVCNVVASRRALAFALGVDERALAAEYARRIKEYVKPVVVPKAPFGHRVLTGGALDLAKLPMPLYFPGDAGRYLTAGMLVARDPDTGVETEGYHRFQLKGPDRMGVSLHSRRRMFEYQRRAEAKGRALPCAIVLGLHPLVSMGSLAYPPPDVGKFEVVGGLLGEPLEVAPCSTIDLHVPAAAEIVIEGEILPDVREPEGPFGEFTGYFSRRSTEHVFVAKAIALREK
;
A
#
# COMPACT_ATOMS: atom_id res chain seq x y z
N PRO A 1 6.43 -18.78 10.51
CA PRO A 1 7.32 -17.79 11.18
C PRO A 1 7.49 -16.57 10.28
N ILE A 2 7.77 -15.39 10.84
CA ILE A 2 8.26 -14.25 10.05
C ILE A 2 9.63 -14.64 9.49
N LEU A 3 9.87 -14.35 8.22
CA LEU A 3 11.16 -14.62 7.58
C LEU A 3 11.83 -13.29 7.22
N VAL A 4 13.13 -13.21 7.48
CA VAL A 4 13.97 -12.07 7.13
C VAL A 4 15.10 -12.57 6.25
N PHE A 5 15.13 -12.09 5.01
CA PHE A 5 16.20 -12.32 4.05
C PHE A 5 17.13 -11.11 4.08
N GLU A 6 18.16 -11.19 4.91
CA GLU A 6 19.12 -10.09 5.12
C GLU A 6 20.02 -9.84 3.91
N ARG A 7 20.29 -10.89 3.13
CA ARG A 7 21.14 -10.86 1.93
C ARG A 7 20.33 -11.26 0.72
N VAL A 8 19.92 -10.28 -0.07
CA VAL A 8 19.18 -10.48 -1.32
C VAL A 8 20.16 -10.27 -2.48
N ALA A 9 20.30 -11.27 -3.35
CA ALA A 9 21.27 -11.21 -4.44
C ALA A 9 21.00 -10.01 -5.37
N GLY A 10 21.97 -9.10 -5.49
CA GLY A 10 21.88 -7.90 -6.32
C GLY A 10 21.19 -6.69 -5.65
N TYR A 11 20.87 -6.75 -4.35
CA TYR A 11 20.19 -5.66 -3.64
C TYR A 11 20.76 -5.43 -2.24
N ASP A 12 20.80 -4.16 -1.83
CA ASP A 12 21.24 -3.73 -0.49
C ASP A 12 20.10 -3.68 0.54
N ILE A 13 18.86 -3.90 0.10
CA ILE A 13 17.65 -3.81 0.91
C ILE A 13 17.22 -5.24 1.29
N PRO A 14 17.08 -5.55 2.59
CA PRO A 14 16.60 -6.86 3.02
C PRO A 14 15.09 -7.02 2.71
N ILE A 15 14.63 -8.27 2.60
CA ILE A 15 13.20 -8.58 2.48
C ILE A 15 12.70 -9.19 3.78
N VAL A 16 11.60 -8.66 4.31
CA VAL A 16 10.81 -9.31 5.35
C VAL A 16 9.51 -9.84 4.74
N CYS A 17 9.13 -11.07 5.06
CA CYS A 17 7.86 -11.62 4.62
C CYS A 17 7.14 -12.39 5.75
N ASN A 18 5.89 -12.78 5.47
CA ASN A 18 5.06 -13.56 6.38
C ASN A 18 4.62 -12.82 7.67
N VAL A 19 4.73 -11.48 7.70
CA VAL A 19 4.39 -10.63 8.86
C VAL A 19 2.94 -10.79 9.30
N VAL A 20 2.01 -10.87 8.34
CA VAL A 20 0.55 -10.95 8.59
C VAL A 20 -0.04 -12.35 8.35
N ALA A 21 0.80 -13.38 8.27
CA ALA A 21 0.38 -14.71 7.83
C ALA A 21 -0.04 -15.67 8.95
N SER A 22 -0.15 -15.18 10.19
CA SER A 22 -0.52 -16.01 11.34
C SER A 22 -1.54 -15.28 12.20
N ARG A 23 -2.66 -15.96 12.50
CA ARG A 23 -3.67 -15.46 13.44
C ARG A 23 -3.05 -15.17 14.81
N ARG A 24 -2.18 -16.05 15.31
CA ARG A 24 -1.43 -15.80 16.55
C ARG A 24 -0.61 -14.51 16.51
N ALA A 25 0.09 -14.24 15.41
CA ALA A 25 0.88 -13.02 15.26
C ALA A 25 0.00 -11.76 15.19
N LEU A 26 -1.13 -11.83 14.49
CA LEU A 26 -2.11 -10.74 14.43
C LEU A 26 -2.79 -10.49 15.78
N ALA A 27 -3.12 -11.54 16.52
CA ALA A 27 -3.67 -11.45 17.87
C ALA A 27 -2.66 -10.83 18.84
N PHE A 28 -1.39 -11.23 18.74
CA PHE A 28 -0.29 -10.60 19.47
C PHE A 28 -0.18 -9.10 19.14
N ALA A 29 -0.19 -8.73 17.85
CA ALA A 29 -0.15 -7.33 17.44
C ALA A 29 -1.35 -6.52 17.93
N LEU A 30 -2.53 -7.15 18.06
CA LEU A 30 -3.75 -6.52 18.59
C LEU A 30 -3.82 -6.49 20.13
N GLY A 31 -2.90 -7.20 20.81
CA GLY A 31 -2.87 -7.31 22.26
C GLY A 31 -3.99 -8.18 22.84
N VAL A 32 -4.45 -9.21 22.12
CA VAL A 32 -5.55 -10.09 22.56
C VAL A 32 -5.22 -11.58 22.42
N ASP A 33 -6.01 -12.42 23.08
CA ASP A 33 -5.98 -13.86 22.85
C ASP A 33 -6.39 -14.20 21.40
N GLU A 34 -5.78 -15.23 20.82
CA GLU A 34 -6.06 -15.64 19.43
C GLU A 34 -7.53 -15.98 19.18
N ARG A 35 -8.24 -16.51 20.20
CA ARG A 35 -9.68 -16.82 20.10
C ARG A 35 -10.54 -15.56 20.05
N ALA A 36 -10.07 -14.46 20.63
CA ALA A 36 -10.78 -13.18 20.65
C ALA A 36 -10.51 -12.33 19.39
N LEU A 37 -9.48 -12.64 18.60
CA LEU A 37 -9.03 -11.84 17.46
C LEU A 37 -10.16 -11.39 16.53
N ALA A 38 -11.03 -12.30 16.10
CA ALA A 38 -12.09 -11.98 15.14
C ALA A 38 -13.16 -11.06 15.75
N ALA A 39 -13.56 -11.32 17.01
CA ALA A 39 -14.54 -10.51 17.71
C ALA A 39 -14.00 -9.11 17.99
N GLU A 40 -12.75 -9.03 18.43
CA GLU A 40 -12.12 -7.75 18.74
C GLU A 40 -11.84 -6.91 17.50
N TYR A 41 -11.38 -7.53 16.42
CA TYR A 41 -11.28 -6.87 15.12
C TYR A 41 -12.64 -6.29 14.72
N ALA A 42 -13.72 -7.07 14.76
CA ALA A 42 -15.05 -6.62 14.36
C ALA A 42 -15.62 -5.50 15.24
N ARG A 43 -15.20 -5.42 16.52
CA ARG A 43 -15.53 -4.32 17.43
C ARG A 43 -14.72 -3.07 17.10
N ARG A 44 -13.40 -3.17 17.10
CA ARG A 44 -12.47 -2.02 16.99
C ARG A 44 -12.50 -1.32 15.63
N ILE A 45 -12.78 -2.03 14.52
CA ILE A 45 -12.93 -1.37 13.21
C ILE A 45 -14.13 -0.42 13.11
N LYS A 46 -15.00 -0.39 14.12
CA LYS A 46 -16.15 0.52 14.22
C LYS A 46 -15.89 1.70 15.16
N GLU A 47 -14.76 1.70 15.86
CA GLU A 47 -14.36 2.73 16.81
C GLU A 47 -13.40 3.71 16.13
N TYR A 48 -13.94 4.60 15.30
CA TYR A 48 -13.12 5.50 14.49
C TYR A 48 -12.33 6.49 15.35
N VAL A 49 -11.00 6.48 15.19
CA VAL A 49 -10.08 7.41 15.88
C VAL A 49 -9.30 8.17 14.83
N LYS A 50 -9.52 9.49 14.76
CA LYS A 50 -8.88 10.34 13.74
C LYS A 50 -7.35 10.24 13.80
N PRO A 51 -6.66 10.17 12.65
CA PRO A 51 -5.20 10.21 12.62
C PRO A 51 -4.69 11.57 13.09
N VAL A 52 -3.44 11.59 13.55
CA VAL A 52 -2.72 12.82 13.89
C VAL A 52 -1.63 13.06 12.86
N VAL A 53 -1.51 14.31 12.38
CA VAL A 53 -0.44 14.68 11.45
C VAL A 53 0.82 15.00 12.24
N VAL A 54 1.91 14.31 11.91
CA VAL A 54 3.25 14.61 12.40
C VAL A 54 4.06 15.30 11.29
N PRO A 55 4.87 16.32 11.62
CA PRO A 55 5.54 17.14 10.60
C PRO A 55 6.72 16.44 9.91
N LYS A 56 7.25 15.37 10.51
CA LYS A 56 8.40 14.62 10.00
C LYS A 56 8.16 13.13 10.18
N ALA A 57 8.50 12.35 9.16
CA ALA A 57 8.53 10.90 9.22
C ALA A 57 9.96 10.36 9.01
N PRO A 58 10.32 9.22 9.62
CA PRO A 58 11.59 8.55 9.37
C PRO A 58 11.86 8.24 7.89
N PHE A 59 10.85 7.95 7.07
CA PHE A 59 11.04 7.72 5.64
C PHE A 59 11.43 8.98 4.85
N GLY A 60 11.24 10.17 5.41
CA GLY A 60 11.50 11.46 4.74
C GLY A 60 12.97 11.85 4.67
N HIS A 61 13.88 11.06 5.24
CA HIS A 61 15.32 11.37 5.31
C HIS A 61 16.02 11.27 3.95
N ARG A 62 15.66 10.26 3.14
CA ARG A 62 16.25 10.02 1.83
C ARG A 62 15.17 9.92 0.76
N VAL A 63 15.06 10.96 -0.07
CA VAL A 63 14.08 11.05 -1.15
C VAL A 63 14.79 10.98 -2.50
N LEU A 64 14.46 9.98 -3.31
CA LEU A 64 15.01 9.77 -4.66
C LEU A 64 13.99 10.24 -5.71
N THR A 65 14.39 11.18 -6.57
CA THR A 65 13.55 11.76 -7.64
C THR A 65 14.32 11.84 -8.96
N GLY A 66 13.61 12.05 -10.08
CA GLY A 66 14.24 12.25 -11.39
C GLY A 66 15.16 11.08 -11.77
N GLY A 67 16.37 11.36 -12.28
CA GLY A 67 17.32 10.31 -12.67
C GLY A 67 17.84 9.42 -11.52
N ALA A 68 17.63 9.80 -10.26
CA ALA A 68 17.97 8.96 -9.11
C ALA A 68 16.88 7.95 -8.76
N LEU A 69 15.65 8.16 -9.26
CA LEU A 69 14.51 7.26 -9.07
C LEU A 69 14.67 6.03 -9.97
N ASP A 70 14.67 4.86 -9.36
CA ASP A 70 14.67 3.58 -10.07
C ASP A 70 14.02 2.50 -9.21
N LEU A 71 12.78 2.16 -9.55
CA LEU A 71 11.98 1.11 -8.92
C LEU A 71 12.63 -0.27 -9.06
N ALA A 72 13.48 -0.50 -10.06
CA ALA A 72 14.18 -1.76 -10.24
C ALA A 72 15.27 -2.00 -9.18
N LYS A 73 15.67 -0.97 -8.41
CA LYS A 73 16.56 -1.08 -7.25
C LYS A 73 15.87 -1.58 -5.98
N LEU A 74 14.54 -1.66 -5.97
CA LEU A 74 13.79 -2.30 -4.90
C LEU A 74 13.78 -3.83 -5.15
N PRO A 75 13.97 -4.65 -4.11
CA PRO A 75 14.09 -6.10 -4.24
C PRO A 75 12.73 -6.79 -4.45
N MET A 76 12.02 -6.43 -5.52
CA MET A 76 10.71 -6.99 -5.87
C MET A 76 10.87 -8.42 -6.40
N PRO A 77 10.27 -9.43 -5.75
CA PRO A 77 10.41 -10.81 -6.20
C PRO A 77 9.67 -11.08 -7.52
N LEU A 78 10.17 -12.06 -8.27
CA LEU A 78 9.36 -12.88 -9.17
C LEU A 78 8.86 -14.06 -8.33
N TYR A 79 7.54 -14.20 -8.12
CA TYR A 79 7.01 -15.19 -7.17
C TYR A 79 6.90 -16.57 -7.81
N PHE A 80 6.40 -16.63 -9.04
CA PHE A 80 6.17 -17.88 -9.75
C PHE A 80 6.71 -17.81 -11.19
N PRO A 81 7.13 -18.93 -11.79
CA PRO A 81 7.62 -18.97 -13.18
C PRO A 81 6.61 -18.46 -14.23
N GLY A 82 5.31 -18.50 -13.92
CA GLY A 82 4.25 -18.02 -14.82
C GLY A 82 3.84 -16.56 -14.62
N ASP A 83 4.44 -15.85 -13.66
CA ASP A 83 4.18 -14.43 -13.47
C ASP A 83 4.79 -13.62 -14.62
N ALA A 84 4.11 -12.57 -15.05
CA ALA A 84 4.57 -11.72 -16.15
C ALA A 84 5.77 -10.81 -15.82
N GLY A 85 6.35 -10.92 -14.63
CA GLY A 85 7.49 -10.10 -14.20
C GLY A 85 7.63 -10.03 -12.68
N ARG A 86 8.46 -9.11 -12.20
CA ARG A 86 8.62 -8.82 -10.77
C ARG A 86 7.39 -8.07 -10.26
N TYR A 87 6.94 -8.43 -9.05
CA TYR A 87 5.78 -7.80 -8.41
C TYR A 87 6.09 -7.27 -7.02
N LEU A 88 5.51 -6.12 -6.71
CA LEU A 88 5.32 -5.66 -5.34
C LEU A 88 3.91 -6.06 -4.89
N THR A 89 3.81 -6.94 -3.89
CA THR A 89 2.53 -7.50 -3.40
C THR A 89 2.12 -6.96 -2.03
N ALA A 90 3.10 -6.55 -1.23
CA ALA A 90 2.89 -5.92 0.08
C ALA A 90 2.81 -4.38 0.00
N GLY A 91 2.51 -3.84 -1.18
CA GLY A 91 2.32 -2.40 -1.40
C GLY A 91 0.91 -1.96 -1.01
N MET A 92 0.82 -1.14 0.03
CA MET A 92 -0.44 -0.51 0.40
C MET A 92 -0.60 0.80 -0.36
N LEU A 93 -1.53 0.84 -1.31
CA LEU A 93 -1.84 2.03 -2.07
C LEU A 93 -2.73 2.95 -1.25
N VAL A 94 -2.32 4.20 -1.10
CA VAL A 94 -3.07 5.27 -0.42
C VAL A 94 -3.45 6.32 -1.45
N ALA A 95 -4.70 6.79 -1.43
CA ALA A 95 -5.18 7.90 -2.25
C ALA A 95 -6.33 8.63 -1.54
N ARG A 96 -6.67 9.84 -2.01
CA ARG A 96 -7.85 10.59 -1.58
C ARG A 96 -8.91 10.62 -2.67
N ASP A 97 -10.18 10.66 -2.27
CA ASP A 97 -11.28 10.93 -3.19
C ASP A 97 -11.06 12.31 -3.85
N PRO A 98 -11.02 12.41 -5.19
CA PRO A 98 -10.84 13.69 -5.88
C PRO A 98 -12.04 14.66 -5.72
N ASP A 99 -13.15 14.22 -5.12
CA ASP A 99 -14.32 15.06 -4.82
C ASP A 99 -14.37 15.48 -3.35
N THR A 100 -14.13 14.56 -2.41
CA THR A 100 -14.37 14.78 -0.98
C THR A 100 -13.10 14.92 -0.16
N GLY A 101 -11.94 14.52 -0.69
CA GLY A 101 -10.68 14.49 0.04
C GLY A 101 -10.54 13.34 1.04
N VAL A 102 -11.57 12.50 1.24
CA VAL A 102 -11.53 11.34 2.14
C VAL A 102 -10.51 10.34 1.63
N GLU A 103 -9.60 9.89 2.50
CA GLU A 103 -8.57 8.94 2.13
C GLU A 103 -9.06 7.48 2.17
N THR A 104 -8.45 6.66 1.32
CA THR A 104 -8.58 5.21 1.35
C THR A 104 -7.20 4.58 1.17
N GLU A 105 -7.05 3.40 1.75
CA GLU A 105 -5.91 2.52 1.54
C GLU A 105 -6.35 1.12 1.09
N GLY A 106 -5.44 0.36 0.47
CA GLY A 106 -5.66 -1.04 0.13
C GLY A 106 -4.41 -1.70 -0.45
N TYR A 107 -4.29 -3.02 -0.28
CA TYR A 107 -3.22 -3.78 -0.91
C TYR A 107 -3.54 -4.08 -2.37
N HIS A 108 -2.58 -3.79 -3.23
CA HIS A 108 -2.62 -4.10 -4.65
C HIS A 108 -1.31 -4.75 -5.06
N ARG A 109 -1.37 -5.56 -6.11
CA ARG A 109 -0.15 -6.02 -6.78
C ARG A 109 0.29 -4.96 -7.79
N PHE A 110 1.59 -4.73 -7.87
CA PHE A 110 2.19 -3.82 -8.82
C PHE A 110 3.24 -4.56 -9.64
N GLN A 111 3.00 -4.69 -10.95
CA GLN A 111 3.97 -5.27 -11.88
C GLN A 111 5.01 -4.22 -12.22
N LEU A 112 6.29 -4.49 -11.99
CA LEU A 112 7.36 -3.60 -12.43
C LEU A 112 7.42 -3.55 -13.97
N LYS A 113 7.31 -2.36 -14.56
CA LYS A 113 7.35 -2.13 -16.01
C LYS A 113 8.57 -1.33 -16.47
N GLY A 114 9.15 -0.53 -15.58
CA GLY A 114 10.30 0.31 -15.89
C GLY A 114 10.89 0.95 -14.63
N PRO A 115 11.85 1.88 -14.79
CA PRO A 115 12.49 2.55 -13.65
C PRO A 115 11.51 3.41 -12.85
N ASP A 116 10.42 3.90 -13.44
CA ASP A 116 9.44 4.77 -12.80
C ASP A 116 7.99 4.29 -13.00
N ARG A 117 7.80 3.11 -13.61
CA ARG A 117 6.47 2.67 -14.07
C ARG A 117 6.09 1.29 -13.51
N MET A 118 4.83 1.18 -13.10
CA MET A 118 4.22 -0.07 -12.67
C MET A 118 2.83 -0.26 -13.27
N GLY A 119 2.49 -1.50 -13.64
CA GLY A 119 1.11 -1.90 -13.91
C GLY A 119 0.39 -2.24 -12.61
N VAL A 120 -0.86 -1.79 -12.44
CA VAL A 120 -1.67 -2.05 -11.25
C VAL A 120 -3.09 -2.48 -11.59
N SER A 121 -3.54 -3.55 -10.93
CA SER A 121 -4.93 -3.99 -10.99
C SER A 121 -5.69 -3.47 -9.77
N LEU A 122 -6.70 -2.64 -10.01
CA LEU A 122 -7.59 -2.12 -8.99
C LEU A 122 -8.83 -3.00 -8.91
N HIS A 123 -9.24 -3.37 -7.69
CA HIS A 123 -10.47 -4.15 -7.54
C HIS A 123 -11.70 -3.27 -7.86
N SER A 124 -12.38 -3.56 -8.96
CA SER A 124 -13.44 -2.71 -9.57
C SER A 124 -14.70 -2.45 -8.74
N ARG A 125 -14.74 -2.92 -7.49
CA ARG A 125 -15.83 -2.74 -6.52
C ARG A 125 -15.39 -2.04 -5.24
N ARG A 126 -14.19 -1.45 -5.23
CA ARG A 126 -13.58 -0.83 -4.04
C ARG A 126 -13.32 0.65 -4.31
N ARG A 127 -13.24 1.43 -3.22
CA ARG A 127 -13.06 2.90 -3.26
C ARG A 127 -11.91 3.34 -4.15
N MET A 128 -10.77 2.64 -4.10
CA MET A 128 -9.60 2.99 -4.92
C MET A 128 -9.92 3.03 -6.43
N PHE A 129 -10.69 2.06 -6.93
CA PHE A 129 -11.14 2.05 -8.33
C PHE A 129 -12.11 3.19 -8.62
N GLU A 130 -13.02 3.48 -7.70
CA GLU A 130 -13.97 4.59 -7.84
C GLU A 130 -13.27 5.96 -7.85
N TYR A 131 -12.25 6.13 -7.01
CA TYR A 131 -11.45 7.36 -6.96
C TYR A 131 -10.67 7.54 -8.28
N GLN A 132 -10.09 6.47 -8.80
CA GLN A 132 -9.43 6.48 -10.11
C GLN A 132 -10.42 6.81 -11.22
N ARG A 133 -11.60 6.17 -11.26
CA ARG A 133 -12.63 6.42 -12.27
C ARG A 133 -13.08 7.88 -12.29
N ARG A 134 -13.25 8.50 -11.10
CA ARG A 134 -13.66 9.90 -10.98
C ARG A 134 -12.55 10.87 -11.35
N ALA A 135 -11.30 10.57 -11.00
CA ALA A 135 -10.15 11.36 -11.44
C ALA A 135 -10.01 11.33 -12.97
N GLU A 136 -10.11 10.14 -13.56
CA GLU A 136 -10.08 9.91 -15.00
C GLU A 136 -11.24 10.61 -15.72
N ALA A 137 -12.47 10.56 -15.19
CA ALA A 137 -13.61 11.28 -15.75
C ALA A 137 -13.42 12.81 -15.79
N LYS A 138 -12.47 13.35 -15.01
CA LYS A 138 -12.07 14.76 -15.01
C LYS A 138 -10.81 15.03 -15.86
N GLY A 139 -10.27 14.02 -16.55
CA GLY A 139 -9.02 14.10 -17.31
C GLY A 139 -7.78 14.31 -16.41
N ARG A 140 -7.83 13.87 -15.15
CA ARG A 140 -6.75 14.07 -14.17
C ARG A 140 -6.21 12.73 -13.69
N ALA A 141 -4.91 12.68 -13.47
CA ALA A 141 -4.29 11.56 -12.76
C ALA A 141 -4.77 11.53 -11.30
N LEU A 142 -4.78 10.35 -10.69
CA LEU A 142 -5.04 10.18 -9.26
C LEU A 142 -3.71 10.19 -8.49
N PRO A 143 -3.40 11.24 -7.70
CA PRO A 143 -2.24 11.23 -6.82
C PRO A 143 -2.38 10.12 -5.79
N CYS A 144 -1.33 9.30 -5.64
CA CYS A 144 -1.33 8.18 -4.72
C CYS A 144 0.09 7.81 -4.29
N ALA A 145 0.18 7.06 -3.19
CA ALA A 145 1.45 6.55 -2.67
C ALA A 145 1.35 5.07 -2.37
N ILE A 146 2.40 4.31 -2.72
CA ILE A 146 2.57 2.92 -2.31
C ILE A 146 3.43 2.91 -1.06
N VAL A 147 2.90 2.37 0.03
CA VAL A 147 3.51 2.40 1.35
C VAL A 147 3.90 0.99 1.78
N LEU A 148 5.14 0.83 2.26
CA LEU A 148 5.76 -0.45 2.63
C LEU A 148 6.33 -0.42 4.04
N GLY A 149 6.43 -1.60 4.66
CA GLY A 149 7.00 -1.75 6.01
C GLY A 149 6.11 -1.09 7.07
N LEU A 150 4.88 -1.57 7.17
CA LEU A 150 3.86 -1.01 8.07
C LEU A 150 3.62 -1.93 9.27
N HIS A 151 3.10 -1.35 10.35
CA HIS A 151 2.61 -2.12 11.48
C HIS A 151 1.49 -3.10 11.05
N PRO A 152 1.46 -4.35 11.53
CA PRO A 152 0.49 -5.36 11.08
C PRO A 152 -0.98 -4.93 11.21
N LEU A 153 -1.30 -4.09 12.20
CA LEU A 153 -2.67 -3.58 12.40
C LEU A 153 -3.10 -2.58 11.32
N VAL A 154 -2.17 -1.86 10.70
CA VAL A 154 -2.46 -1.04 9.52
C VAL A 154 -2.95 -1.95 8.40
N SER A 155 -2.25 -3.05 8.16
CA SER A 155 -2.65 -4.04 7.16
C SER A 155 -4.03 -4.63 7.45
N MET A 156 -4.35 -4.90 8.72
CA MET A 156 -5.68 -5.36 9.11
C MET A 156 -6.76 -4.30 8.86
N GLY A 157 -6.50 -3.02 9.17
CA GLY A 157 -7.44 -1.93 8.92
C GLY A 157 -7.83 -1.79 7.45
N SER A 158 -6.88 -2.05 6.54
CA SER A 158 -7.12 -2.03 5.09
C SER A 158 -8.24 -2.98 4.63
N LEU A 159 -8.54 -4.04 5.39
CA LEU A 159 -9.59 -5.03 5.08
C LEU A 159 -11.01 -4.54 5.39
N ALA A 160 -11.14 -3.46 6.15
CA ALA A 160 -12.43 -2.92 6.56
C ALA A 160 -13.12 -2.10 5.45
N TYR A 161 -14.45 -1.99 5.57
CA TYR A 161 -15.32 -1.25 4.67
C TYR A 161 -16.14 -0.21 5.45
N PRO A 162 -15.52 0.90 5.87
CA PRO A 162 -16.25 1.94 6.59
C PRO A 162 -17.26 2.68 5.67
N PRO A 163 -18.15 3.52 6.24
CA PRO A 163 -19.01 4.44 5.49
C PRO A 163 -18.21 5.44 4.62
N PRO A 164 -18.72 5.88 3.46
CA PRO A 164 -17.96 6.65 2.46
C PRO A 164 -17.25 7.92 2.95
N ASP A 165 -17.80 8.54 3.98
CA ASP A 165 -17.34 9.77 4.64
C ASP A 165 -16.25 9.53 5.70
N VAL A 166 -16.01 8.27 6.07
CA VAL A 166 -14.98 7.88 7.04
C VAL A 166 -13.71 7.45 6.33
N GLY A 167 -12.60 8.05 6.72
CA GLY A 167 -11.26 7.72 6.24
C GLY A 167 -10.78 6.38 6.76
N LYS A 168 -10.01 5.62 5.96
CA LYS A 168 -9.51 4.32 6.43
C LYS A 168 -8.45 4.43 7.53
N PHE A 169 -7.75 5.55 7.65
CA PHE A 169 -6.83 5.75 8.76
C PHE A 169 -7.57 5.86 10.09
N GLU A 170 -8.84 6.30 10.08
CA GLU A 170 -9.65 6.33 11.30
C GLU A 170 -9.99 4.92 11.81
N VAL A 171 -10.17 3.97 10.88
CA VAL A 171 -10.38 2.56 11.22
C VAL A 171 -9.11 1.94 11.81
N VAL A 172 -7.95 2.29 11.24
CA VAL A 172 -6.65 1.85 11.77
C VAL A 172 -6.44 2.40 13.18
N GLY A 173 -6.78 3.68 13.42
CA GLY A 173 -6.74 4.26 14.77
C GLY A 173 -7.63 3.50 15.77
N GLY A 174 -8.82 3.08 15.34
CA GLY A 174 -9.68 2.21 16.15
C GLY A 174 -9.07 0.87 16.50
N LEU A 175 -8.39 0.22 15.55
CA LEU A 175 -7.66 -1.03 15.79
C LEU A 175 -6.51 -0.85 16.77
N LEU A 176 -5.75 0.24 16.63
CA LEU A 176 -4.65 0.62 17.51
C LEU A 176 -5.16 0.99 18.92
N GLY A 177 -6.36 1.55 19.03
CA GLY A 177 -6.87 2.17 20.25
C GLY A 177 -6.30 3.58 20.49
N GLU A 178 -5.58 4.13 19.52
CA GLU A 178 -4.93 5.45 19.55
C GLU A 178 -4.83 6.01 18.11
N PRO A 179 -4.68 7.34 17.94
CA PRO A 179 -4.52 7.95 16.63
C PRO A 179 -3.35 7.34 15.83
N LEU A 180 -3.61 6.98 14.57
CA LEU A 180 -2.53 6.68 13.64
C LEU A 180 -1.75 7.97 13.33
N GLU A 181 -0.44 7.95 13.55
CA GLU A 181 0.43 9.03 13.09
C GLU A 181 0.61 8.96 11.57
N VAL A 182 0.32 10.06 10.88
CA VAL A 182 0.52 10.21 9.44
C VAL A 182 1.42 11.41 9.15
N ALA A 183 2.21 11.32 8.09
CA ALA A 183 3.14 12.37 7.67
C ALA A 183 2.93 12.73 6.21
N PRO A 184 3.23 13.97 5.80
CA PRO A 184 3.11 14.39 4.42
C PRO A 184 4.11 13.64 3.52
N CYS A 185 3.66 13.31 2.31
CA CYS A 185 4.53 12.93 1.20
C CYS A 185 5.40 14.12 0.76
N SER A 186 6.51 13.83 0.09
CA SER A 186 7.55 14.78 -0.29
C SER A 186 7.23 15.56 -1.58
N THR A 187 6.51 14.92 -2.52
CA THR A 187 6.29 15.38 -3.90
C THR A 187 4.83 15.43 -4.32
N ILE A 188 3.92 14.91 -3.49
CA ILE A 188 2.47 14.92 -3.74
C ILE A 188 1.72 15.40 -2.48
N ASP A 189 0.56 16.04 -2.66
CA ASP A 189 -0.32 16.43 -1.56
C ASP A 189 -1.12 15.23 -1.03
N LEU A 190 -0.43 14.37 -0.28
CA LEU A 190 -0.99 13.19 0.37
C LEU A 190 -0.29 12.97 1.71
N HIS A 191 -1.00 12.34 2.66
CA HIS A 191 -0.41 11.89 3.91
C HIS A 191 -0.45 10.37 3.95
N VAL A 192 0.59 9.76 4.51
CA VAL A 192 0.76 8.31 4.65
C VAL A 192 1.19 7.97 6.08
N PRO A 193 1.04 6.71 6.55
CA PRO A 193 1.48 6.32 7.88
C PRO A 193 2.94 6.69 8.13
N ALA A 194 3.21 7.44 9.21
CA ALA A 194 4.52 8.05 9.46
C ALA A 194 5.62 7.01 9.68
N ALA A 195 5.28 5.85 10.24
CA ALA A 195 6.20 4.78 10.57
C ALA A 195 6.59 3.87 9.38
N ALA A 196 6.22 4.22 8.14
CA ALA A 196 6.57 3.43 6.96
C ALA A 196 8.10 3.32 6.76
N GLU A 197 8.55 2.20 6.20
CA GLU A 197 9.96 1.97 5.82
C GLU A 197 10.28 2.57 4.45
N ILE A 198 9.35 2.44 3.49
CA ILE A 198 9.50 2.94 2.12
C ILE A 198 8.17 3.50 1.64
N VAL A 199 8.21 4.67 1.01
CA VAL A 199 7.06 5.32 0.36
C VAL A 199 7.41 5.58 -1.10
N ILE A 200 6.62 5.06 -2.02
CA ILE A 200 6.74 5.34 -3.45
C ILE A 200 5.59 6.27 -3.82
N GLU A 201 5.92 7.54 -4.06
CA GLU A 201 4.95 8.58 -4.37
C GLU A 201 4.76 8.67 -5.88
N GLY A 202 3.54 8.91 -6.34
CA GLY A 202 3.27 8.98 -7.76
C GLY A 202 1.82 9.28 -8.08
N GLU A 203 1.40 8.80 -9.24
CA GLU A 203 0.02 8.94 -9.69
C GLU A 203 -0.40 7.79 -10.60
N ILE A 204 -1.70 7.48 -10.60
CA ILE A 204 -2.30 6.60 -11.61
C ILE A 204 -2.77 7.48 -12.77
N LEU A 205 -2.28 7.20 -13.97
CA LEU A 205 -2.55 8.00 -15.15
C LEU A 205 -4.03 7.86 -15.60
N PRO A 206 -4.68 8.94 -16.06
CA PRO A 206 -5.97 8.86 -16.72
C PRO A 206 -5.78 8.37 -18.16
N ASP A 207 -6.74 7.59 -18.67
CA ASP A 207 -6.84 7.17 -20.07
C ASP A 207 -5.64 6.37 -20.63
N VAL A 208 -4.71 5.96 -19.77
CA VAL A 208 -3.59 5.08 -20.11
C VAL A 208 -3.87 3.69 -19.58
N ARG A 209 -3.71 2.69 -20.44
CA ARG A 209 -3.81 1.27 -20.07
C ARG A 209 -2.64 0.48 -20.63
N GLU A 210 -2.12 -0.44 -19.83
CA GLU A 210 -1.06 -1.37 -20.24
C GLU A 210 -1.38 -2.78 -19.73
N PRO A 211 -1.09 -3.84 -20.53
CA PRO A 211 -1.30 -5.21 -20.09
C PRO A 211 -0.59 -5.50 -18.76
N GLU A 212 -1.34 -5.99 -17.78
CA GLU A 212 -0.82 -6.41 -16.48
C GLU A 212 -1.20 -7.87 -16.22
N GLY A 213 -0.26 -8.63 -15.67
CA GLY A 213 -0.39 -10.08 -15.55
C GLY A 213 0.05 -10.85 -16.81
N PRO A 214 -0.03 -12.19 -16.80
CA PRO A 214 -0.59 -13.02 -15.73
C PRO A 214 0.15 -12.93 -14.39
N PHE A 215 -0.57 -13.21 -13.30
CA PHE A 215 -0.03 -13.27 -11.93
C PHE A 215 -0.68 -14.41 -11.14
N GLY A 216 0.11 -15.11 -10.31
CA GLY A 216 -0.38 -16.17 -9.42
C GLY A 216 -1.23 -15.61 -8.28
N GLU A 217 -2.52 -15.94 -8.26
CA GLU A 217 -3.47 -15.40 -7.28
C GLU A 217 -3.65 -16.28 -6.04
N PHE A 218 -4.28 -15.70 -5.01
CA PHE A 218 -4.65 -16.41 -3.77
C PHE A 218 -5.52 -17.66 -3.99
N THR A 219 -6.16 -17.79 -5.16
CA THR A 219 -6.95 -18.97 -5.55
C THR A 219 -6.09 -20.18 -5.93
N GLY A 220 -4.78 -20.00 -6.10
CA GLY A 220 -3.86 -21.03 -6.57
C GLY A 220 -3.71 -21.12 -8.10
N TYR A 221 -4.28 -20.17 -8.86
CA TYR A 221 -4.24 -20.15 -10.32
C TYR A 221 -3.66 -18.84 -10.86
N PHE A 222 -3.06 -18.89 -12.06
CA PHE A 222 -2.67 -17.69 -12.78
C PHE A 222 -3.89 -16.96 -13.33
N SER A 223 -3.98 -15.66 -13.06
CA SER A 223 -5.03 -14.79 -13.56
C SER A 223 -4.46 -13.77 -14.54
N ARG A 224 -5.14 -13.57 -15.67
CA ARG A 224 -4.92 -12.45 -16.60
C ARG A 224 -5.86 -11.28 -16.34
N ARG A 225 -6.74 -11.40 -15.34
CA ARG A 225 -7.73 -10.37 -15.06
C ARG A 225 -7.04 -9.16 -14.45
N SER A 226 -7.11 -8.04 -15.16
CA SER A 226 -6.60 -6.76 -14.71
C SER A 226 -7.50 -5.62 -15.13
N THR A 227 -7.42 -4.52 -14.39
CA THR A 227 -7.94 -3.22 -14.86
C THR A 227 -6.90 -2.44 -15.68
N GLU A 228 -5.68 -2.95 -15.79
CA GLU A 228 -4.62 -2.42 -16.67
C GLU A 228 -4.24 -0.96 -16.39
N HIS A 229 -4.45 -0.46 -15.17
CA HIS A 229 -4.07 0.91 -14.82
C HIS A 229 -2.54 1.02 -14.72
N VAL A 230 -2.03 2.21 -15.00
CA VAL A 230 -0.59 2.49 -14.93
C VAL A 230 -0.31 3.48 -13.81
N PHE A 231 0.54 3.07 -12.88
CA PHE A 231 1.14 3.93 -11.86
C PHE A 231 2.50 4.44 -12.35
N VAL A 232 2.72 5.76 -12.23
CA VAL A 232 4.01 6.40 -12.50
C VAL A 232 4.54 7.01 -11.20
N ALA A 233 5.73 6.57 -10.79
CA ALA A 233 6.43 7.06 -9.61
C ALA A 233 7.10 8.42 -9.89
N LYS A 234 6.99 9.33 -8.92
CA LYS A 234 7.65 10.64 -8.89
C LYS A 234 8.76 10.68 -7.85
N ALA A 235 8.62 9.93 -6.76
CA ALA A 235 9.63 9.84 -5.70
C ALA A 235 9.67 8.44 -5.05
N ILE A 236 10.83 8.07 -4.52
CA ILE A 236 10.97 6.99 -3.54
C ILE A 236 11.59 7.60 -2.27
N ALA A 237 10.81 7.65 -1.19
CA ALA A 237 11.27 8.07 0.12
C ALA A 237 11.59 6.82 0.97
N LEU A 238 12.74 6.83 1.64
CA LEU A 238 13.33 5.68 2.33
C LEU A 238 13.71 6.06 3.75
N ARG A 239 13.39 5.18 4.70
CA ARG A 239 13.93 5.24 6.06
C ARG A 239 15.43 4.93 6.04
N GLU A 240 16.21 5.63 6.85
CA GLU A 240 17.61 5.27 7.09
C GLU A 240 17.69 3.99 7.94
N LYS A 241 18.72 3.16 7.67
CA LYS A 241 18.97 1.92 8.43
C LYS A 241 19.48 2.21 9.83
#